data_AF-A0A3M1TLQ4-F1
#
_entry.id   AF-A0A3M1TLQ4-F1
#
_cell.length_a   1.000
_cell.length_b   1.000
_cell.length_c   1.000
_cell.angle_alpha   90.00
_cell.angle_beta   90.00
_cell.angle_gamma   90.00
#
_symmetry.space_group_name_H-M   'P 1'
#
loop_
_entity.id
_entity.type
_entity.pdbx_description
1 polymer ?
#
loop_
_entity_poly.entity_id
_entity_poly.type
_entity_poly.pdbx_seq_one_letter_code
_entity_poly.pdbx_strand_id
1 'polypeptide(L)'
;MSLRAEFERRLLAWPGVSLRPSRFGGEVGFWVGEREFAHFHAGNEVDLRLTRAVVRRLRGELRADPRVEISSGGDWVAVRFPRSKSFERALELAWQAYAAHR
;
A
#
# COMPACT_ATOMS: atom_id res chain seq x y z
N MET A 1 -6.73 -18.01 -8.55
CA MET A 1 -6.98 -16.67 -7.98
C MET A 1 -5.67 -15.92 -7.91
N SER A 2 -5.59 -14.66 -8.34
CA SER A 2 -4.32 -13.91 -8.38
C SER A 2 -3.94 -13.31 -7.02
N LEU A 3 -2.65 -13.06 -6.80
CA LEU A 3 -2.16 -12.38 -5.59
C LEU A 3 -2.76 -10.98 -5.44
N ARG A 4 -2.91 -10.23 -6.55
CA ARG A 4 -3.59 -8.94 -6.56
C ARG A 4 -5.04 -9.04 -6.06
N ALA A 5 -5.82 -10.00 -6.56
CA ALA A 5 -7.20 -10.19 -6.13
C ALA A 5 -7.29 -10.63 -4.65
N GLU A 6 -6.33 -11.43 -4.18
CA GLU A 6 -6.22 -11.77 -2.77
C GLU A 6 -5.94 -10.55 -1.90
N PHE A 7 -4.97 -9.73 -2.31
CA PHE A 7 -4.57 -8.51 -1.63
C PHE A 7 -5.76 -7.55 -1.49
N GLU A 8 -6.44 -7.27 -2.61
CA GLU A 8 -7.63 -6.42 -2.65
C GLU A 8 -8.69 -6.88 -1.64
N ARG A 9 -9.02 -8.18 -1.63
CA ARG A 9 -10.02 -8.71 -0.69
C ARG A 9 -9.59 -8.57 0.77
N ARG A 10 -8.29 -8.68 1.06
CA ARG A 10 -7.77 -8.48 2.43
C ARG A 10 -7.91 -7.03 2.87
N LEU A 11 -7.63 -6.07 1.99
CA LEU A 11 -7.80 -4.64 2.28
C LEU A 11 -9.27 -4.27 2.46
N LEU A 12 -10.15 -4.77 1.59
CA LEU A 12 -11.60 -4.55 1.66
C LEU A 12 -12.26 -5.13 2.92
N ALA A 13 -11.63 -6.13 3.56
CA ALA A 13 -12.11 -6.68 4.82
C ALA A 13 -11.80 -5.77 6.03
N TRP A 14 -10.98 -4.71 5.87
CA TRP A 14 -10.67 -3.79 6.95
C TRP A 14 -11.80 -2.79 7.20
N PRO A 15 -12.10 -2.45 8.47
CA PRO A 15 -13.21 -1.54 8.78
C PRO A 15 -13.08 -0.17 8.12
N GLY A 16 -14.14 0.25 7.43
CA GLY A 16 -14.22 1.56 6.78
C GLY A 16 -13.40 1.68 5.49
N VAL A 17 -12.80 0.59 5.00
CA VAL A 17 -12.12 0.59 3.70
C VAL A 17 -13.15 0.51 2.57
N SER A 18 -12.95 1.36 1.55
CA SER A 18 -13.76 1.38 0.33
C SER A 18 -12.89 1.51 -0.91
N LEU A 19 -13.39 1.02 -2.04
CA LEU A 19 -12.80 1.27 -3.36
C LEU A 19 -13.45 2.50 -4.00
N ARG A 20 -12.62 3.43 -4.46
CA ARG A 20 -13.03 4.63 -5.20
C ARG A 20 -11.97 4.93 -6.28
N PRO A 21 -12.25 5.76 -7.30
CA PRO A 21 -11.23 6.20 -8.23
C PRO A 21 -10.01 6.74 -7.49
N SER A 22 -8.79 6.33 -7.88
CA SER A 22 -7.56 6.88 -7.29
C SER A 22 -7.43 8.36 -7.66
N ARG A 23 -6.87 9.16 -6.75
CA ARG A 23 -6.53 10.57 -7.03
C ARG A 23 -5.39 10.72 -8.05
N PHE A 24 -4.69 9.63 -8.36
CA PHE A 24 -3.58 9.61 -9.31
C PHE A 24 -3.99 9.13 -10.72
N GLY A 25 -5.26 8.77 -10.92
CA GLY A 25 -5.81 8.32 -12.21
C GLY A 25 -5.49 6.85 -12.52
N GLY A 26 -6.05 6.34 -13.63
CA GLY A 26 -5.74 5.02 -14.20
C GLY A 26 -6.37 3.81 -13.50
N GLU A 27 -6.28 3.72 -12.17
CA GLU A 27 -6.78 2.57 -11.40
C GLU A 27 -7.63 2.99 -10.18
N VAL A 28 -8.20 1.99 -9.49
CA VAL A 28 -8.92 2.17 -8.22
C VAL A 28 -7.95 2.37 -7.06
N GLY A 29 -8.32 3.26 -6.14
CA GLY A 29 -7.66 3.44 -4.85
C GLY A 29 -8.49 2.84 -3.71
N PHE A 30 -7.81 2.52 -2.62
CA PHE A 30 -8.36 2.11 -1.35
C PHE A 30 -8.38 3.31 -0.41
N TRP A 31 -9.55 3.55 0.19
CA TRP A 31 -9.84 4.73 0.97
C TRP A 31 -10.34 4.34 2.35
N VAL A 32 -9.88 5.07 3.38
CA VAL A 32 -10.49 5.07 4.72
C VAL A 32 -11.02 6.49 4.98
N GLY A 33 -12.34 6.61 5.13
CA GLY A 33 -13.01 7.91 5.07
C GLY A 33 -12.72 8.65 3.75
N GLU A 34 -12.15 9.86 3.85
CA GLU A 34 -11.77 10.68 2.70
C GLU A 34 -10.29 10.55 2.30
N ARG A 35 -9.56 9.58 2.87
CA ARG A 35 -8.12 9.46 2.69
C ARG A 35 -7.77 8.22 1.89
N GLU A 36 -7.25 8.43 0.69
CA GLU A 36 -6.60 7.37 -0.06
C GLU A 36 -5.32 6.94 0.67
N PHE A 37 -5.21 5.65 0.95
CA PHE A 37 -4.05 5.07 1.63
C PHE A 37 -3.32 4.03 0.78
N ALA A 38 -3.96 3.49 -0.26
CA ALA A 38 -3.32 2.60 -1.22
C ALA A 38 -3.93 2.74 -2.61
N HIS A 39 -3.17 2.47 -3.66
CA HIS A 39 -3.71 2.15 -4.98
C HIS A 39 -2.80 1.15 -5.67
N PHE A 40 -3.36 0.38 -6.60
CA PHE A 40 -2.54 -0.50 -7.41
C PHE A 40 -1.85 0.27 -8.51
N HIS A 41 -0.63 -0.16 -8.79
CA HIS A 41 0.04 0.11 -10.04
C HIS A 41 -0.08 -1.15 -10.93
N ALA A 42 0.61 -1.18 -12.07
CA ALA A 42 0.52 -2.32 -12.98
C ALA A 42 1.01 -3.63 -12.32
N GLY A 43 0.25 -4.72 -12.45
CA GLY A 43 0.64 -6.05 -11.98
C GLY A 43 0.52 -6.24 -10.46
N ASN A 44 1.57 -6.82 -9.84
CA ASN A 44 1.64 -7.09 -8.39
C ASN A 44 2.49 -6.02 -7.68
N GLU A 45 2.10 -4.77 -7.86
CA GLU A 45 2.74 -3.60 -7.26
C GLU A 45 1.65 -2.69 -6.68
N VAL A 46 1.86 -2.23 -5.45
CA VAL A 46 0.93 -1.36 -4.73
C VAL A 46 1.66 -0.17 -4.16
N ASP A 47 1.11 1.01 -4.37
CA ASP A 47 1.58 2.25 -3.77
C ASP A 47 0.82 2.48 -2.47
N LEU A 48 1.58 2.69 -1.39
CA LEU A 48 1.07 2.80 -0.02
C LEU A 48 1.43 4.15 0.58
N ARG A 49 0.42 4.88 1.06
CA ARG A 49 0.60 6.18 1.71
C ARG A 49 0.98 6.01 3.18
N LEU A 50 2.22 5.62 3.43
CA LEU A 50 2.73 5.47 4.80
C LEU A 50 2.78 6.80 5.57
N THR A 51 2.81 7.95 4.89
CA THR A 51 3.15 9.27 5.45
C THR A 51 4.64 9.42 5.79
N ARG A 52 5.13 10.67 5.76
CA ARG A 52 6.54 10.99 6.07
C ARG A 52 6.96 10.52 7.45
N ALA A 53 6.05 10.56 8.43
CA ALA A 53 6.32 10.16 9.80
C ALA A 53 6.62 8.64 9.90
N VAL A 54 5.77 7.81 9.28
CA VAL A 54 5.98 6.35 9.28
C VAL A 54 7.18 5.97 8.41
N VAL A 55 7.36 6.60 7.24
CA VAL A 55 8.54 6.37 6.40
C VAL A 55 9.83 6.68 7.16
N ARG A 56 9.87 7.76 7.94
CA ARG A 56 11.03 8.08 8.78
C ARG A 56 11.26 7.01 9.85
N ARG A 57 10.20 6.55 10.53
CA ARG A 57 10.28 5.51 11.57
C ARG A 57 10.78 4.18 11.00
N LEU A 58 10.30 3.78 9.83
CA LEU A 58 10.61 2.49 9.20
C LEU A 58 11.78 2.57 8.19
N ARG A 59 12.49 3.70 8.10
CA ARG A 59 13.45 3.98 7.01
C ARG A 59 14.49 2.88 6.82
N GLY A 60 15.01 2.33 7.91
CA GLY A 60 16.00 1.23 7.87
C GLY A 60 15.42 -0.02 7.22
N GLU A 61 14.25 -0.47 7.68
CA GLU A 61 13.57 -1.64 7.14
C GLU A 61 13.13 -1.45 5.68
N LEU A 62 12.58 -0.27 5.35
CA LEU A 62 12.13 0.04 3.99
C LEU A 62 13.30 0.05 3.01
N ARG A 63 14.48 0.52 3.43
CA ARG A 63 15.69 0.52 2.59
C ARG A 63 16.37 -0.85 2.51
N ALA A 64 16.12 -1.73 3.47
CA ALA A 64 16.67 -3.09 3.47
C ALA A 64 15.89 -4.04 2.55
N ASP A 65 14.63 -3.73 2.22
CA ASP A 65 13.81 -4.54 1.31
C ASP A 65 13.94 -4.06 -0.15
N PRO A 66 14.57 -4.83 -1.05
CA PRO A 66 14.76 -4.43 -2.46
C PRO A 66 13.45 -4.34 -3.25
N ARG A 67 12.33 -4.80 -2.69
CA ARG A 67 11.00 -4.74 -3.30
C ARG A 67 10.28 -3.42 -3.03
N VAL A 68 10.86 -2.59 -2.16
CA VAL A 68 10.28 -1.37 -1.63
C VAL A 68 11.00 -0.17 -2.23
N GLU A 69 10.23 0.78 -2.75
CA GLU A 69 10.75 2.06 -3.25
C GLU A 69 10.04 3.22 -2.55
N ILE A 70 10.81 4.16 -1.99
CA ILE A 70 10.26 5.34 -1.32
C ILE A 70 10.15 6.45 -2.35
N SER A 71 8.96 7.03 -2.51
CA SER A 71 8.75 8.15 -3.43
C SER A 71 9.58 9.38 -3.04
N SER A 72 9.82 10.27 -4.01
CA SER A 72 10.55 11.54 -3.76
C SER A 72 9.89 12.42 -2.70
N GLY A 73 8.54 12.40 -2.61
CA GLY A 73 7.76 13.09 -1.57
C GLY A 73 7.91 12.47 -0.18
N GLY A 74 8.32 11.20 -0.11
CA GLY A 74 8.60 10.48 1.13
C GLY A 74 7.36 10.13 1.96
N ASP A 75 6.15 10.31 1.43
CA ASP A 75 4.87 9.91 2.03
C ASP A 75 4.26 8.66 1.38
N TRP A 76 4.74 8.29 0.19
CA TRP A 76 4.33 7.09 -0.55
C TRP A 76 5.48 6.11 -0.70
N VAL A 77 5.12 4.83 -0.74
CA VAL A 77 6.03 3.72 -0.91
C VAL A 77 5.42 2.72 -1.89
N ALA A 78 6.14 2.42 -2.98
CA ALA A 78 5.79 1.35 -3.89
C ALA A 78 6.31 0.01 -3.34
N VAL A 79 5.47 -1.03 -3.37
CA VAL A 79 5.82 -2.36 -2.89
C VAL A 79 5.48 -3.41 -3.93
N ARG A 80 6.51 -4.12 -4.40
CA ARG A 80 6.36 -5.25 -5.35
C ARG A 80 6.20 -6.57 -4.61
N PHE A 81 5.17 -7.34 -4.96
CA PHE A 81 4.88 -8.65 -4.33
C PHE A 81 4.66 -9.76 -5.37
N PRO A 82 5.71 -10.14 -6.15
CA PRO A 82 5.56 -11.07 -7.27
C PRO A 82 5.24 -12.52 -6.87
N ARG A 83 5.41 -12.88 -5.58
CA ARG A 83 5.21 -14.24 -5.06
C ARG A 83 4.57 -14.20 -3.68
N SER A 84 3.98 -15.31 -3.24
CA SER A 84 3.32 -15.41 -1.93
C SER A 84 4.22 -15.03 -0.75
N LYS A 85 5.54 -15.31 -0.80
CA LYS A 85 6.48 -14.90 0.27
C LYS A 85 6.60 -13.38 0.45
N SER A 86 6.35 -12.60 -0.60
CA SER A 86 6.36 -11.13 -0.54
C SER A 86 4.99 -10.52 -0.24
N PHE A 87 3.93 -11.33 -0.23
CA PHE A 87 2.56 -10.89 0.00
C PHE A 87 2.35 -10.37 1.42
N GLU A 88 2.85 -11.11 2.42
CA GLU A 88 2.71 -10.72 3.84
C GLU A 88 3.38 -9.38 4.13
N ARG A 89 4.58 -9.13 3.58
CA ARG A 89 5.26 -7.85 3.76
C ARG A 89 4.47 -6.69 3.16
N ALA A 90 3.85 -6.89 1.99
CA ALA A 90 2.97 -5.88 1.40
C ALA A 90 1.74 -5.62 2.27
N LEU A 91 1.15 -6.66 2.88
CA LEU A 91 -0.01 -6.50 3.78
C LEU A 91 0.37 -5.79 5.09
N GLU A 92 1.53 -6.12 5.67
CA GLU A 92 2.06 -5.43 6.84
C GLU A 92 2.21 -3.92 6.59
N LEU A 93 2.82 -3.55 5.46
CA LEU A 93 2.99 -2.14 5.10
C LEU A 93 1.65 -1.49 4.78
N ALA A 94 0.72 -2.20 4.14
CA ALA A 94 -0.62 -1.67 3.88
C ALA A 94 -1.40 -1.43 5.18
N TRP A 95 -1.20 -2.27 6.20
CA TRP A 95 -1.76 -2.03 7.53
C TRP A 95 -1.16 -0.76 8.17
N GLN A 96 0.14 -0.53 8.04
CA GLN A 96 0.77 0.71 8.50
C GLN A 96 0.22 1.94 7.78
N ALA A 97 -0.05 1.84 6.47
CA ALA A 97 -0.72 2.89 5.71
C ALA A 97 -2.13 3.14 6.24
N TYR A 98 -2.96 2.10 6.30
CA TYR A 98 -4.33 2.18 6.81
C TYR A 98 -4.39 2.80 8.22
N ALA A 99 -3.58 2.31 9.14
CA ALA A 99 -3.54 2.80 10.53
C ALA A 99 -3.10 4.28 10.63
N ALA A 100 -2.31 4.79 9.68
CA ALA A 100 -1.92 6.20 9.65
C ALA A 100 -3.02 7.15 9.18
N HIS A 101 -4.13 6.63 8.63
CA HIS A 101 -5.24 7.43 8.10
C HIS A 101 -6.59 7.14 8.77
N ARG A 102 -6.64 6.20 9.72
CA ARG A 102 -7.83 5.92 10.55
C ARG A 102 -8.04 6.97 11.63
#